data_AF-A0A7V9SL70-F1
#
_entry.id   AF-A0A7V9SL70-F1
#
_cell.length_a   1.000
_cell.length_b   1.000
_cell.length_c   1.000
_cell.angle_alpha   90.00
_cell.angle_beta   90.00
_cell.angle_gamma   90.00
#
_symmetry.space_group_name_H-M   'P 1'
#
loop_
_entity.id
_entity.type
_entity.pdbx_description
1 polymer ?
#
loop_
_entity_poly.entity_id
_entity_poly.type
_entity_poly.pdbx_seq_one_letter_code
_entity_poly.pdbx_strand_id
1 'polypeptide(L)'
;MAFETKKEVLDWYEKQPRTLTKEFIDGIDWRDVKNYPLDEKFVPVLLYMRDVEALTDMYYEELRRTPTGKDPIIRKFMERWSNEEQTHGEIINRFLNEAGIETDEKWQNQVRKAVSTFYTVNNYLITSLTNLVGKRFTATHMTFGAIHEMSTTQGYRRLIELANHPVLTKILNGIIREESAHANFYRSVARIELGNSETSRKLARFIVKN
;
A
#
# COMPACT_ATOMS: atom_id res chain seq x y z
N MET A 1 5.82 -19.11 9.92
CA MET A 1 6.48 -19.99 8.93
C MET A 1 7.65 -19.23 8.33
N ALA A 2 8.81 -19.86 8.18
CA ALA A 2 9.95 -19.26 7.48
C ALA A 2 9.94 -19.81 6.04
N PHE A 3 9.63 -18.96 5.06
CA PHE A 3 9.64 -19.33 3.64
C PHE A 3 11.06 -19.29 3.10
N GLU A 4 11.53 -20.34 2.45
CA GLU A 4 12.91 -20.44 1.96
C GLU A 4 13.05 -19.93 0.52
N THR A 5 11.95 -19.88 -0.24
CA THR A 5 11.93 -19.38 -1.62
C THR A 5 10.86 -18.33 -1.87
N LYS A 6 11.10 -17.41 -2.82
CA LYS A 6 10.08 -16.42 -3.23
C LYS A 6 8.82 -17.09 -3.77
N LYS A 7 8.96 -18.26 -4.40
CA LYS A 7 7.83 -19.03 -4.92
C LYS A 7 6.91 -19.50 -3.80
N GLU A 8 7.45 -19.99 -2.69
CA GLU A 8 6.65 -20.34 -1.51
C GLU A 8 5.90 -19.14 -0.92
N VAL A 9 6.56 -17.97 -0.88
CA VAL A 9 5.91 -16.72 -0.42
C VAL A 9 4.73 -16.35 -1.33
N LEU A 10 4.92 -16.41 -2.65
CA LEU A 10 3.86 -16.15 -3.61
C LEU A 10 2.73 -17.17 -3.51
N ASP A 11 3.04 -18.47 -3.41
CA ASP A 11 2.04 -19.52 -3.28
C ASP A 11 1.21 -19.37 -2.01
N TRP A 12 1.83 -18.91 -0.91
CA TRP A 12 1.11 -18.55 0.30
C TRP A 12 0.24 -17.31 0.08
N TYR A 13 0.77 -16.28 -0.56
CA TYR A 13 0.06 -15.02 -0.80
C TYR A 13 -1.17 -15.22 -1.71
N GLU A 14 -1.04 -15.97 -2.79
CA GLU A 14 -2.13 -16.27 -3.71
C GLU A 14 -3.27 -17.06 -3.05
N LYS A 15 -2.97 -17.84 -1.99
CA LYS A 15 -3.99 -18.54 -1.18
C LYS A 15 -4.72 -17.63 -0.20
N GLN A 16 -4.21 -16.42 0.07
CA GLN A 16 -4.91 -15.50 0.97
C GLN A 16 -6.18 -14.99 0.28
N PRO A 17 -7.35 -15.06 0.93
CA PRO A 17 -8.59 -14.59 0.35
C PRO A 17 -8.55 -13.07 0.14
N ARG A 18 -9.25 -12.59 -0.89
CA ARG A 18 -9.62 -11.16 -0.97
C ARG A 18 -10.57 -10.85 0.18
N THR A 19 -10.30 -9.79 0.93
CA THR A 19 -11.17 -9.34 2.02
C THR A 19 -12.18 -8.33 1.51
N LEU A 20 -11.73 -7.36 0.72
CA LEU A 20 -12.58 -6.31 0.13
C LEU A 20 -13.23 -6.81 -1.16
N THR A 21 -13.98 -7.90 -1.07
CA THR A 21 -14.80 -8.37 -2.19
C THR A 21 -16.02 -7.48 -2.38
N LYS A 22 -16.72 -7.64 -3.51
CA LYS A 22 -17.99 -6.97 -3.74
C LYS A 22 -18.99 -7.24 -2.61
N GLU A 23 -19.09 -8.49 -2.16
CA GLU A 23 -19.99 -8.90 -1.08
C GLU A 23 -19.65 -8.20 0.24
N PHE A 24 -18.35 -8.04 0.55
CA PHE A 24 -17.92 -7.27 1.73
C PHE A 24 -18.36 -5.81 1.62
N ILE A 25 -18.14 -5.18 0.46
CA ILE A 25 -18.46 -3.77 0.21
C ILE A 25 -19.97 -3.53 0.23
N ASP A 26 -20.75 -4.41 -0.38
CA ASP A 26 -22.21 -4.36 -0.41
C ASP A 26 -22.81 -4.61 0.98
N GLY A 27 -22.10 -5.36 1.84
CA GLY A 27 -22.48 -5.61 3.23
C GLY A 27 -22.11 -4.48 4.20
N ILE A 28 -21.58 -3.35 3.75
CA ILE A 28 -21.35 -2.17 4.60
C ILE A 28 -22.62 -1.33 4.67
N ASP A 29 -23.01 -0.93 5.89
CA ASP A 29 -24.16 -0.05 6.14
C ASP A 29 -23.80 1.42 5.80
N TRP A 30 -23.65 1.73 4.52
CA TRP A 30 -23.19 3.06 4.06
C TRP A 30 -24.05 4.22 4.56
N ARG A 31 -25.37 3.99 4.69
CA ARG A 31 -26.32 4.98 5.21
C ARG A 31 -26.05 5.38 6.66
N ASP A 32 -25.35 4.53 7.40
CA ASP A 32 -25.01 4.78 8.80
C ASP A 32 -23.78 5.66 8.95
N VAL A 33 -22.99 5.94 7.89
CA VAL A 33 -21.82 6.81 7.99
C VAL A 33 -22.17 8.16 8.62
N LYS A 34 -23.20 8.83 8.08
CA LYS A 34 -23.68 10.12 8.60
C LYS A 34 -24.32 10.05 10.01
N ASN A 35 -24.63 8.85 10.51
CA ASN A 35 -25.26 8.67 11.82
C ASN A 35 -24.23 8.69 12.97
N TYR A 36 -22.93 8.64 12.65
CA TYR A 36 -21.84 8.74 13.62
C TYR A 36 -20.97 9.97 13.31
N PRO A 37 -20.54 10.73 14.33
CA PRO A 37 -19.71 11.91 14.10
C PRO A 37 -18.33 11.51 13.57
N LEU A 38 -17.86 12.22 12.55
CA LEU A 38 -16.47 12.22 12.10
C LEU A 38 -15.84 13.55 12.50
N ASP A 39 -14.86 13.51 13.40
CA ASP A 39 -14.10 14.71 13.79
C ASP A 39 -13.31 15.23 12.57
N GLU A 40 -13.48 16.51 12.24
CA GLU A 40 -12.87 17.17 11.08
C GLU A 40 -11.35 17.02 11.05
N LYS A 41 -10.69 16.86 12.21
CA LYS A 41 -9.24 16.65 12.28
C LYS A 41 -8.77 15.37 11.57
N PHE A 42 -9.66 14.39 11.39
CA PHE A 42 -9.34 13.13 10.69
C PHE A 42 -9.53 13.21 9.19
N VAL A 43 -10.25 14.22 8.67
CA VAL A 43 -10.52 14.37 7.24
C VAL A 43 -9.22 14.50 6.43
N PRO A 44 -8.25 15.36 6.79
CA PRO A 44 -6.99 15.43 6.06
C PRO A 44 -6.19 14.12 6.10
N VAL A 45 -6.29 13.36 7.20
CA VAL A 45 -5.60 12.07 7.35
C VAL A 45 -6.22 11.02 6.43
N LEU A 46 -7.55 10.96 6.37
CA LEU A 46 -8.27 10.04 5.49
C LEU A 46 -8.05 10.38 4.02
N LEU A 47 -8.04 11.66 3.66
CA LEU A 47 -7.70 12.11 2.30
C LEU A 47 -6.27 11.73 1.93
N TYR A 48 -5.31 11.92 2.85
CA TYR A 48 -3.93 11.49 2.64
C TYR A 48 -3.82 9.97 2.44
N MET A 49 -4.43 9.17 3.31
CA MET A 49 -4.41 7.71 3.19
C MET A 49 -5.05 7.26 1.88
N ARG A 50 -6.26 7.78 1.55
CA ARG A 50 -6.93 7.54 0.26
C ARG A 50 -6.03 7.81 -0.93
N ASP A 51 -5.34 8.95 -0.92
CA ASP A 51 -4.50 9.38 -2.03
C ASP A 51 -3.25 8.51 -2.16
N VAL A 52 -2.63 8.11 -1.04
CA VAL A 52 -1.50 7.19 -1.04
C VAL A 52 -1.89 5.85 -1.64
N GLU A 53 -3.02 5.26 -1.24
CA GLU A 53 -3.47 3.97 -1.82
C GLU A 53 -3.70 4.10 -3.34
N ALA A 54 -4.29 5.22 -3.78
CA ALA A 54 -4.61 5.44 -5.19
C ALA A 54 -3.40 5.77 -6.09
N LEU A 55 -2.25 6.06 -5.49
CA LEU A 55 -0.99 6.38 -6.20
C LEU A 55 -0.10 5.15 -6.40
N THR A 56 -0.46 4.01 -5.81
CA THR A 56 0.28 2.76 -5.91
C THR A 56 0.38 2.23 -7.35
N ASP A 57 -0.57 2.56 -8.22
CA ASP A 57 -0.53 2.17 -9.63
C ASP A 57 0.56 2.91 -10.43
N MET A 58 0.81 4.19 -10.13
CA MET A 58 1.93 4.95 -10.69
C MET A 58 3.26 4.28 -10.28
N TYR A 59 3.35 3.87 -9.02
CA TYR A 59 4.51 3.15 -8.51
C TYR A 59 4.73 1.82 -9.25
N TYR A 60 3.65 1.08 -9.52
CA TYR A 60 3.72 -0.17 -10.28
C TYR A 60 4.30 0.01 -11.69
N GLU A 61 3.85 1.02 -12.45
CA GLU A 61 4.35 1.25 -13.81
C GLU A 61 5.82 1.63 -13.85
N GLU A 62 6.29 2.42 -12.89
CA GLU A 62 7.71 2.76 -12.77
C GLU A 62 8.54 1.53 -12.37
N LEU A 63 8.04 0.74 -11.40
CA LEU A 63 8.69 -0.49 -10.97
C LEU A 63 8.85 -1.51 -12.09
N ARG A 64 7.90 -1.60 -13.03
CA ARG A 64 7.94 -2.54 -14.16
C ARG A 64 9.19 -2.37 -15.04
N ARG A 65 9.81 -1.18 -15.00
CA ARG A 65 11.05 -0.86 -15.73
C ARG A 65 12.31 -1.32 -15.00
N THR A 66 12.22 -1.61 -13.70
CA THR A 66 13.34 -1.98 -12.83
C THR A 66 13.64 -3.49 -12.86
N PRO A 67 14.82 -3.93 -12.39
CA PRO A 67 15.11 -5.36 -12.21
C PRO A 67 14.10 -6.09 -11.33
N THR A 68 13.49 -5.40 -10.35
CA THR A 68 12.48 -5.99 -9.47
C THR A 68 11.17 -6.25 -10.20
N GLY A 69 10.70 -5.31 -11.02
CA GLY A 69 9.49 -5.51 -11.84
C GLY A 69 9.65 -6.57 -12.92
N LYS A 70 10.88 -6.93 -13.30
CA LYS A 70 11.19 -8.02 -14.23
C LYS A 70 11.20 -9.40 -13.56
N ASP A 71 11.22 -9.48 -12.23
CA ASP A 71 11.11 -10.76 -11.53
C ASP A 71 9.68 -11.31 -11.66
N PRO A 72 9.49 -12.51 -12.22
CA PRO A 72 8.15 -13.03 -12.51
C PRO A 72 7.31 -13.28 -11.24
N ILE A 73 7.95 -13.56 -10.10
CA ILE A 73 7.26 -13.80 -8.83
C ILE A 73 6.76 -12.47 -8.25
N ILE A 74 7.64 -11.46 -8.24
CA ILE A 74 7.29 -10.13 -7.71
C ILE A 74 6.28 -9.44 -8.63
N ARG A 75 6.41 -9.60 -9.96
CA ARG A 75 5.43 -9.08 -10.91
C ARG A 75 4.03 -9.63 -10.64
N LYS A 76 3.88 -10.93 -10.41
CA LYS A 76 2.58 -11.54 -10.12
C LYS A 76 1.98 -11.03 -8.80
N PHE A 77 2.82 -10.83 -7.79
CA PHE A 77 2.40 -10.17 -6.55
C PHE A 77 1.89 -8.75 -6.83
N MET A 78 2.66 -7.94 -7.56
CA MET A 78 2.34 -6.55 -7.87
C MET A 78 1.06 -6.40 -8.69
N GLU A 79 0.81 -7.30 -9.66
CA GLU A 79 -0.43 -7.33 -10.44
C GLU A 79 -1.66 -7.47 -9.54
N ARG A 80 -1.61 -8.38 -8.57
CA ARG A 80 -2.69 -8.51 -7.58
C ARG A 80 -2.72 -7.29 -6.68
N TRP A 81 -1.62 -7.02 -5.97
CA TRP A 81 -1.47 -5.91 -5.00
C TRP A 81 -2.01 -4.59 -5.53
N SER A 82 -1.61 -4.18 -6.75
CA SER A 82 -2.06 -2.91 -7.34
C SER A 82 -3.59 -2.83 -7.50
N ASN A 83 -4.27 -3.94 -7.81
CA ASN A 83 -5.74 -3.94 -7.85
C ASN A 83 -6.35 -3.84 -6.44
N GLU A 84 -5.69 -4.41 -5.44
CA GLU A 84 -6.13 -4.37 -4.04
C GLU A 84 -6.06 -2.93 -3.52
N GLU A 85 -4.92 -2.27 -3.71
CA GLU A 85 -4.68 -0.88 -3.29
C GLU A 85 -5.65 0.12 -3.93
N GLN A 86 -5.96 -0.06 -5.22
CA GLN A 86 -6.97 0.77 -5.88
C GLN A 86 -8.34 0.64 -5.21
N THR A 87 -8.71 -0.58 -4.77
CA THR A 87 -9.94 -0.83 -4.02
C THR A 87 -9.90 -0.14 -2.65
N HIS A 88 -8.73 -0.05 -2.00
CA HIS A 88 -8.55 0.61 -0.71
C HIS A 88 -8.78 2.12 -0.84
N GLY A 89 -8.18 2.75 -1.85
CA GLY A 89 -8.41 4.16 -2.16
C GLY A 89 -9.88 4.45 -2.46
N GLU A 90 -10.52 3.62 -3.28
CA GLU A 90 -11.94 3.78 -3.66
C GLU A 90 -12.90 3.64 -2.47
N ILE A 91 -12.68 2.67 -1.58
CA ILE A 91 -13.56 2.45 -0.43
C ILE A 91 -13.44 3.57 0.60
N ILE A 92 -12.23 4.11 0.80
CA ILE A 92 -12.02 5.31 1.66
C ILE A 92 -12.67 6.53 1.01
N ASN A 93 -12.55 6.70 -0.32
CA ASN A 93 -13.20 7.80 -1.02
C ASN A 93 -14.73 7.75 -0.87
N ARG A 94 -15.32 6.56 -0.99
CA ARG A 94 -16.75 6.38 -0.77
C ARG A 94 -17.14 6.73 0.66
N PHE A 95 -16.37 6.30 1.66
CA PHE A 95 -16.62 6.68 3.06
C PHE A 95 -16.63 8.21 3.24
N LEU A 96 -15.64 8.91 2.66
CA LEU A 96 -15.56 10.37 2.72
C LEU A 96 -16.79 11.04 2.08
N ASN A 97 -17.21 10.58 0.90
CA ASN A 97 -18.42 11.10 0.24
C ASN A 97 -19.68 10.88 1.09
N GLU A 98 -19.86 9.70 1.69
CA GLU A 98 -21.00 9.40 2.58
C GLU A 98 -20.95 10.19 3.89
N ALA A 99 -19.76 10.63 4.31
CA ALA A 99 -19.55 11.56 5.43
C ALA A 99 -19.76 13.04 5.03
N GLY A 100 -20.10 13.33 3.77
CA GLY A 100 -20.33 14.69 3.27
C GLY A 100 -19.07 15.43 2.81
N ILE A 101 -17.91 14.75 2.75
CA ILE A 101 -16.67 15.28 2.20
C ILE A 101 -16.58 14.86 0.73
N GLU A 102 -17.28 15.60 -0.13
CA GLU A 102 -17.38 15.26 -1.54
C GLU A 102 -16.06 15.43 -2.29
N THR A 103 -15.84 14.54 -3.23
CA THR A 103 -14.63 14.44 -4.04
C THR A 103 -15.02 14.37 -5.51
N ASP A 104 -14.29 15.07 -6.38
CA ASP A 104 -14.58 15.09 -7.81
C ASP A 104 -14.46 13.68 -8.42
N GLU A 105 -15.27 13.36 -9.44
CA GLU A 105 -15.21 12.06 -10.13
C GLU A 105 -13.82 11.71 -10.66
N LYS A 106 -13.00 12.71 -10.98
CA LYS A 106 -11.63 12.56 -11.48
C LYS A 106 -10.58 12.76 -10.39
N TRP A 107 -10.92 12.63 -9.10
CA TRP A 107 -10.00 12.86 -7.98
C TRP A 107 -8.68 12.09 -8.13
N GLN A 108 -8.70 10.82 -8.57
CA GLN A 108 -7.48 10.03 -8.81
C GLN A 108 -6.56 10.72 -9.82
N ASN A 109 -7.11 11.23 -10.93
CA ASN A 109 -6.33 11.97 -11.93
C ASN A 109 -5.76 13.28 -11.39
N GLN A 110 -6.49 13.96 -10.51
CA GLN A 110 -6.04 15.20 -9.88
C GLN A 110 -4.86 14.93 -8.94
N VAL A 111 -5.00 13.91 -8.08
CA VAL A 111 -3.94 13.45 -7.17
C VAL A 111 -2.68 13.06 -7.94
N ARG A 112 -2.82 12.26 -9.01
CA ARG A 112 -1.69 11.89 -9.89
C ARG A 112 -0.99 13.09 -10.51
N LYS A 113 -1.74 14.08 -11.01
CA LYS A 113 -1.17 15.31 -11.60
C LYS A 113 -0.47 16.18 -10.55
N ALA A 114 -1.07 16.30 -9.38
CA ALA A 114 -0.49 17.04 -8.26
C ALA A 114 0.84 16.39 -7.88
N VAL A 115 0.85 15.08 -7.65
CA VAL A 115 2.08 14.33 -7.37
C VAL A 115 3.05 14.45 -8.51
N SER A 116 2.70 14.21 -9.77
CA SER A 116 3.63 14.37 -10.89
C SER A 116 4.29 15.75 -10.91
N THR A 117 3.54 16.81 -10.60
CA THR A 117 4.09 18.17 -10.51
C THR A 117 5.07 18.31 -9.35
N PHE A 118 4.74 17.80 -8.16
CA PHE A 118 5.63 17.76 -7.00
C PHE A 118 6.82 16.80 -7.18
N TYR A 119 6.63 15.71 -7.90
CA TYR A 119 7.55 14.61 -8.14
C TYR A 119 8.60 14.99 -9.18
N THR A 120 8.21 15.77 -10.20
CA THR A 120 9.14 16.41 -11.14
C THR A 120 10.08 17.39 -10.41
N VAL A 121 9.62 17.98 -9.31
CA VAL A 121 10.45 18.85 -8.44
C VAL A 121 11.27 18.03 -7.43
N ASN A 122 10.73 16.93 -6.90
CA ASN A 122 11.30 16.14 -5.80
C ASN A 122 11.82 14.77 -6.25
N ASN A 123 12.62 14.79 -7.33
CA ASN A 123 13.24 13.67 -8.05
C ASN A 123 14.21 12.81 -7.21
N TYR A 124 14.02 12.69 -5.89
CA TYR A 124 14.97 12.10 -4.95
C TYR A 124 14.63 10.65 -4.59
N LEU A 125 13.35 10.30 -4.37
CA LEU A 125 12.99 8.96 -3.86
C LEU A 125 13.04 7.87 -4.93
N ILE A 126 12.34 8.01 -6.06
CA ILE A 126 12.37 6.97 -7.11
C ILE A 126 13.65 7.04 -7.94
N THR A 127 14.32 8.20 -8.08
CA THR A 127 15.67 8.28 -8.70
C THR A 127 16.75 7.63 -7.84
N SER A 128 16.68 7.76 -6.51
CA SER A 128 17.58 7.04 -5.60
C SER A 128 17.32 5.54 -5.64
N LEU A 129 16.06 5.12 -5.73
CA LEU A 129 15.67 3.72 -5.86
C LEU A 129 16.09 3.14 -7.23
N THR A 130 15.80 3.81 -8.35
CA THR A 130 16.02 3.29 -9.71
C THR A 130 17.48 3.25 -10.16
N ASN A 131 18.35 4.12 -9.65
CA ASN A 131 19.78 4.13 -10.02
C ASN A 131 20.60 3.01 -9.34
N LEU A 132 20.01 2.24 -8.42
CA LEU A 132 20.73 1.24 -7.63
C LEU A 132 20.75 -0.16 -8.26
N VAL A 133 21.66 -0.34 -9.22
CA VAL A 133 22.45 -1.57 -9.45
C VAL A 133 21.71 -2.93 -9.22
N GLY A 134 20.92 -3.37 -10.20
CA GLY A 134 20.58 -4.80 -10.40
C GLY A 134 19.82 -5.49 -9.24
N LYS A 135 20.15 -6.77 -8.96
CA LYS A 135 19.49 -7.58 -7.90
C LYS A 135 19.54 -6.97 -6.49
N ARG A 136 20.49 -6.05 -6.24
CA ARG A 136 20.61 -5.34 -4.95
C ARG A 136 19.44 -4.39 -4.72
N PHE A 137 18.81 -3.91 -5.80
CA PHE A 137 17.59 -3.12 -5.76
C PHE A 137 16.42 -3.90 -5.14
N THR A 138 16.26 -5.17 -5.50
CA THR A 138 15.13 -5.99 -5.05
C THR A 138 15.09 -6.13 -3.53
N ALA A 139 16.23 -6.40 -2.88
CA ALA A 139 16.27 -6.50 -1.42
C ALA A 139 15.85 -5.19 -0.74
N THR A 140 16.35 -4.06 -1.25
CA THR A 140 16.02 -2.72 -0.74
C THR A 140 14.54 -2.39 -0.95
N HIS A 141 14.04 -2.54 -2.18
CA HIS A 141 12.64 -2.28 -2.52
C HIS A 141 11.71 -3.13 -1.66
N MET A 142 11.96 -4.43 -1.53
CA MET A 142 11.12 -5.30 -0.71
C MET A 142 11.17 -4.92 0.78
N THR A 143 12.31 -4.42 1.27
CA THR A 143 12.44 -3.90 2.63
C THR A 143 11.63 -2.62 2.83
N PHE A 144 11.70 -1.69 1.87
CA PHE A 144 10.96 -0.44 1.92
C PHE A 144 9.45 -0.69 1.85
N GLY A 145 8.99 -1.53 0.92
CA GLY A 145 7.58 -1.94 0.85
C GLY A 145 7.11 -2.58 2.16
N ALA A 146 7.92 -3.44 2.78
CA ALA A 146 7.57 -4.02 4.08
C ALA A 146 7.39 -2.96 5.18
N ILE A 147 8.24 -1.93 5.21
CA ILE A 147 8.13 -0.82 6.17
C ILE A 147 6.87 0.00 5.88
N HIS A 148 6.58 0.26 4.61
CA HIS A 148 5.40 1.00 4.18
C HIS A 148 4.13 0.32 4.66
N GLU A 149 3.89 -0.94 4.28
CA GLU A 149 2.63 -1.65 4.64
C GLU A 149 2.47 -1.80 6.15
N MET A 150 3.59 -2.03 6.87
CA MET A 150 3.55 -2.06 8.34
C MET A 150 3.16 -0.70 8.91
N SER A 151 3.69 0.39 8.36
CA SER A 151 3.39 1.75 8.81
C SER A 151 1.94 2.12 8.51
N THR A 152 1.47 1.83 7.30
CA THR A 152 0.07 2.03 6.87
C THR A 152 -0.89 1.26 7.77
N THR A 153 -0.61 -0.04 8.02
CA THR A 153 -1.38 -0.87 8.94
C THR A 153 -1.47 -0.24 10.34
N GLN A 154 -0.36 0.27 10.89
CA GLN A 154 -0.39 0.93 12.20
C GLN A 154 -1.13 2.27 12.16
N GLY A 155 -1.02 3.02 11.06
CA GLY A 155 -1.79 4.23 10.82
C GLY A 155 -3.29 3.96 10.89
N TYR A 156 -3.77 2.91 10.22
CA TYR A 156 -5.17 2.49 10.28
C TYR A 156 -5.60 2.06 11.68
N ARG A 157 -4.80 1.24 12.37
CA ARG A 157 -5.10 0.85 13.77
C ARG A 157 -5.24 2.08 14.66
N ARG A 158 -4.32 3.03 14.54
CA ARG A 158 -4.36 4.25 15.34
C ARG A 158 -5.57 5.12 15.00
N LEU A 159 -5.94 5.20 13.73
CA LEU A 159 -7.11 5.93 13.29
C LEU A 159 -8.41 5.31 13.81
N ILE A 160 -8.52 3.97 13.82
CA ILE A 160 -9.65 3.25 14.42
C ILE A 160 -9.84 3.65 15.89
N GLU A 161 -8.77 3.59 16.68
CA GLU A 161 -8.81 3.93 18.11
C GLU A 161 -9.25 5.38 18.37
N LEU A 162 -8.80 6.30 17.53
CA LEU A 162 -9.00 7.73 17.72
C LEU A 162 -10.35 8.23 17.16
N ALA A 163 -10.78 7.69 16.02
CA ALA A 163 -12.00 8.13 15.34
C ALA A 163 -13.26 7.51 15.95
N ASN A 164 -13.16 6.31 16.54
CA ASN A 164 -14.27 5.58 17.16
C ASN A 164 -15.55 5.54 16.30
N HIS A 165 -15.39 5.44 14.98
CA HIS A 165 -16.48 5.42 14.03
C HIS A 165 -16.72 3.97 13.58
N PRO A 166 -17.91 3.36 13.80
CA PRO A 166 -18.12 1.93 13.59
C PRO A 166 -18.03 1.51 12.12
N VAL A 167 -18.61 2.29 11.20
CA VAL A 167 -18.51 2.02 9.76
C VAL A 167 -17.06 2.11 9.27
N LEU A 168 -16.36 3.20 9.62
CA LEU A 168 -14.93 3.36 9.31
C LEU A 168 -14.10 2.20 9.89
N THR A 169 -14.38 1.80 11.13
CA THR A 169 -13.69 0.68 11.79
C THR A 169 -13.86 -0.62 11.01
N LYS A 170 -15.07 -0.90 10.50
CA LYS A 170 -15.32 -2.08 9.65
C LYS A 170 -14.49 -2.02 8.36
N ILE A 171 -14.46 -0.87 7.68
CA ILE A 171 -13.69 -0.64 6.45
C ILE A 171 -12.19 -0.83 6.70
N LEU A 172 -11.64 -0.12 7.68
CA LEU A 172 -10.21 -0.14 7.97
C LEU A 172 -9.73 -1.51 8.46
N ASN A 173 -10.56 -2.26 9.18
CA ASN A 173 -10.24 -3.66 9.52
C ASN A 173 -10.21 -4.57 8.29
N GLY A 174 -11.01 -4.29 7.26
CA GLY A 174 -10.95 -4.97 5.98
C GLY A 174 -9.62 -4.71 5.27
N ILE A 175 -9.23 -3.44 5.17
CA ILE A 175 -7.95 -2.99 4.59
C ILE A 175 -6.76 -3.62 5.33
N ILE A 176 -6.72 -3.50 6.67
CA ILE A 176 -5.66 -4.07 7.53
C ILE A 176 -5.42 -5.57 7.27
N ARG A 177 -6.46 -6.35 6.92
CA ARG A 177 -6.30 -7.78 6.63
C ARG A 177 -5.52 -8.02 5.33
N GLU A 178 -5.77 -7.23 4.30
CA GLU A 178 -5.04 -7.32 3.02
C GLU A 178 -3.62 -6.80 3.18
N GLU A 179 -3.47 -5.65 3.83
CA GLU A 179 -2.19 -5.03 4.19
C GLU A 179 -1.27 -5.93 5.01
N SER A 180 -1.85 -6.70 5.93
CA SER A 180 -1.09 -7.70 6.69
C SER A 180 -0.52 -8.80 5.78
N ALA A 181 -1.23 -9.15 4.71
CA ALA A 181 -0.74 -10.10 3.72
C ALA A 181 0.34 -9.49 2.82
N HIS A 182 0.18 -8.23 2.40
CA HIS A 182 1.19 -7.46 1.67
C HIS A 182 2.48 -7.33 2.46
N ALA A 183 2.38 -6.86 3.71
CA ALA A 183 3.50 -6.73 4.63
C ALA A 183 4.24 -8.05 4.81
N ASN A 184 3.51 -9.17 4.93
CA ASN A 184 4.13 -10.49 5.05
C ASN A 184 4.84 -10.91 3.76
N PHE A 185 4.27 -10.64 2.58
CA PHE A 185 4.93 -10.90 1.30
C PHE A 185 6.23 -10.11 1.19
N TYR A 186 6.15 -8.78 1.29
CA TYR A 186 7.31 -7.89 1.20
C TYR A 186 8.40 -8.28 2.20
N ARG A 187 8.04 -8.46 3.48
CA ARG A 187 8.99 -8.84 4.53
C ARG A 187 9.64 -10.18 4.26
N SER A 188 8.89 -11.17 3.79
CA SER A 188 9.42 -12.51 3.53
C SER A 188 10.38 -12.52 2.34
N VAL A 189 10.03 -11.84 1.25
CA VAL A 189 10.93 -11.69 0.10
C VAL A 189 12.16 -10.87 0.48
N ALA A 190 12.00 -9.78 1.24
CA ALA A 190 13.11 -9.00 1.77
C ALA A 190 14.08 -9.87 2.58
N ARG A 191 13.56 -10.72 3.49
CA ARG A 191 14.38 -11.65 4.28
C ARG A 191 15.23 -12.56 3.40
N ILE A 192 14.64 -13.16 2.38
CA ILE A 192 15.32 -14.09 1.45
C ILE A 192 16.42 -13.33 0.69
N GLU A 193 16.09 -12.19 0.08
CA GLU A 193 17.04 -11.42 -0.74
C GLU A 193 18.17 -10.80 0.10
N LEU A 194 17.87 -10.36 1.33
CA LEU A 194 18.87 -9.88 2.28
C LEU A 194 19.77 -11.00 2.81
N GLY A 195 19.25 -12.23 2.94
CA GLY A 195 20.05 -13.40 3.32
C GLY A 195 21.16 -13.69 2.32
N ASN A 196 20.87 -13.49 1.02
CA ASN A 196 21.74 -13.85 -0.09
C ASN A 196 22.92 -12.89 -0.33
N SER A 197 22.95 -11.69 0.28
CA SER A 197 24.01 -10.71 0.01
C SER A 197 24.28 -9.73 1.15
N GLU A 198 25.53 -9.68 1.62
CA GLU A 198 25.98 -8.68 2.60
C GLU A 198 25.89 -7.26 2.06
N THR A 199 26.20 -7.05 0.79
CA THR A 199 26.08 -5.74 0.14
C THR A 199 24.63 -5.26 0.12
N SER A 200 23.67 -6.14 -0.20
CA SER A 200 22.24 -5.80 -0.15
C SER A 200 21.81 -5.40 1.26
N ARG A 201 22.32 -6.07 2.30
CA ARG A 201 22.05 -5.68 3.70
C ARG A 201 22.59 -4.30 4.05
N LYS A 202 23.82 -3.99 3.64
CA LYS A 202 24.42 -2.66 3.88
C LYS A 202 23.63 -1.57 3.16
N LEU A 203 23.23 -1.81 1.91
CA LEU A 203 22.45 -0.88 1.11
C LEU A 203 21.06 -0.62 1.71
N ALA A 204 20.31 -1.68 2.02
CA ALA A 204 18.99 -1.54 2.63
C ALA A 204 19.07 -0.78 3.96
N ARG A 205 20.08 -1.05 4.80
CA ARG A 205 20.32 -0.30 6.04
C ARG A 205 20.64 1.18 5.79
N PHE A 206 21.43 1.48 4.76
CA PHE A 206 21.76 2.85 4.42
C PHE A 206 20.49 3.62 4.02
N ILE A 207 19.67 3.04 3.15
CA ILE A 207 18.43 3.68 2.66
C ILE A 207 17.37 3.80 3.75
N VAL A 208 17.25 2.84 4.65
CA VAL A 208 16.26 2.93 5.74
C VAL A 208 16.67 3.98 6.80
N LYS A 209 17.95 4.32 6.90
CA LYS A 209 18.46 5.24 7.93
C LYS A 209 18.60 6.69 7.47
N ASN A 210 18.63 6.95 6.17
CA ASN A 210 18.85 8.27 5.58
C ASN A 210 17.64 8.64 4.74
#